data_AF-A0A2V7AHZ7-F1
#
_entry.id   AF-A0A2V7AHZ7-F1
#
_cell.length_a   1.000
_cell.length_b   1.000
_cell.length_c   1.000
_cell.angle_alpha   90.00
_cell.angle_beta   90.00
_cell.angle_gamma   90.00
#
_symmetry.space_group_name_H-M   'P 1'
#
loop_
_entity.id
_entity.type
_entity.pdbx_description
1 polymer ?
#
loop_
_entity_poly.entity_id
_entity_poly.type
_entity_poly.pdbx_seq_one_letter_code
_entity_poly.pdbx_strand_id
1 'polypeptide(L)'
;MRTIIVSMVALLLVVPVTGYAQDTRATLERAAAAMGASGLTTLEYTAAGTMFDVGQSAVPGQRGPQFTIKSYTRSVNYETTSVRTDLERARAEARGGGSPAPRQIWMVSGDHAWNVVGDTAAPAPVALAQRQFELWTTPHGIIKAAMKYNATVEGRTISFAVPDRLRAKATLTEANLVDKVEAVIPNPVVGDLSVEIRYADYKDFGGVKFPMKISQSATGSPWLELAVNEVRPNAAVDIKVPEPIQQAVRPYARVANQKVADGVWYLTGGSHHSVAIEMKDHVIVVEAPLNDERAMGVIMAVRELVPAKPIRYVVASHHHFDHAGGLRAFASLGVTVVAHETDRAFLTEALAAPATISPDLLAKSGRKAKVEGVRDRRVMNDGTRTVEIHHVAGNHHEDGMLMVYLPKEKLLIQADMFSPAPPNAPPPAAVNPNTVNLADNIARLGLAVEQHLPLHGRIVPMAELNKAIGRAQ
;
A
#
# COMPACT_ATOMS: atom_id res chain seq x y z
N MET A 1 -20.83 67.46 38.80
CA MET A 1 -21.22 67.05 37.43
C MET A 1 -20.85 65.58 37.26
N ARG A 2 -21.81 64.78 36.79
CA ARG A 2 -21.82 63.31 36.79
C ARG A 2 -20.92 62.73 35.69
N THR A 3 -20.07 61.78 36.05
CA THR A 3 -19.32 60.94 35.10
C THR A 3 -20.21 59.76 34.67
N ILE A 4 -20.51 59.67 33.38
CA ILE A 4 -21.34 58.61 32.79
C ILE A 4 -20.45 57.43 32.44
N ILE A 5 -20.76 56.26 33.01
CA ILE A 5 -20.20 54.96 32.64
C ILE A 5 -20.99 54.45 31.43
N VAL A 6 -20.35 54.28 30.28
CA VAL A 6 -20.93 53.61 29.11
C VAL A 6 -20.58 52.13 29.19
N SER A 7 -21.60 51.28 29.39
CA SER A 7 -21.49 49.82 29.31
C SER A 7 -21.61 49.39 27.85
N MET A 8 -20.59 48.70 27.33
CA MET A 8 -20.60 48.14 25.97
C MET A 8 -21.14 46.71 26.02
N VAL A 9 -22.38 46.50 25.58
CA VAL A 9 -22.98 45.17 25.43
C VAL A 9 -22.44 44.54 24.15
N ALA A 10 -21.65 43.48 24.28
CA ALA A 10 -21.24 42.64 23.15
C ALA A 10 -22.41 41.75 22.72
N LEU A 11 -23.01 42.06 21.56
CA LEU A 11 -24.04 41.24 20.94
C LEU A 11 -23.36 40.01 20.30
N LEU A 12 -23.41 38.86 20.97
CA LEU A 12 -23.06 37.57 20.38
C LEU A 12 -24.07 37.24 19.28
N LEU A 13 -23.66 37.38 18.01
CA LEU A 13 -24.38 36.84 16.86
C LEU A 13 -24.38 35.30 16.96
N VAL A 14 -25.47 34.74 17.47
CA VAL A 14 -25.75 33.30 17.39
C VAL A 14 -26.09 33.00 15.93
N VAL A 15 -25.12 32.46 15.19
CA VAL A 15 -25.36 31.88 13.86
C VAL A 15 -26.32 30.68 14.03
N PRO A 16 -27.35 30.50 13.18
CA PRO A 16 -28.34 29.44 13.36
C PRO A 16 -27.76 28.08 12.96
N VAL A 17 -27.08 27.42 13.90
CA VAL A 17 -26.55 26.05 13.75
C VAL A 17 -27.67 25.03 13.46
N THR A 18 -28.90 25.32 13.91
CA THR A 18 -30.06 24.42 13.76
C THR A 18 -30.57 24.31 12.33
N GLY A 19 -30.53 25.38 11.53
CA GLY A 19 -31.02 25.37 10.14
C GLY A 19 -30.13 24.54 9.20
N TYR A 20 -28.81 24.65 9.35
CA TYR A 20 -27.85 23.89 8.55
C TYR A 20 -27.87 22.39 8.82
N ALA A 21 -28.07 22.00 10.09
CA ALA A 21 -28.18 20.59 10.47
C ALA A 21 -29.44 19.92 9.88
N GLN A 22 -30.55 20.66 9.84
CA GLN A 22 -31.82 20.17 9.27
C GLN A 22 -31.73 19.97 7.75
N ASP A 23 -31.09 20.90 7.03
CA ASP A 23 -30.92 20.80 5.58
C ASP A 23 -29.93 19.69 5.16
N THR A 24 -28.86 19.50 5.94
CA THR A 24 -27.92 18.38 5.78
C THR A 24 -28.65 17.04 5.85
N ARG A 25 -29.41 16.82 6.93
CA ARG A 25 -30.17 15.58 7.12
C ARG A 25 -31.16 15.33 5.97
N ALA A 26 -31.92 16.36 5.59
CA ALA A 26 -32.88 16.25 4.50
C ALA A 26 -32.20 15.89 3.16
N THR A 27 -31.01 16.44 2.88
CA THR A 27 -30.24 16.10 1.68
C THR A 27 -29.78 14.65 1.68
N LEU A 28 -29.25 14.16 2.81
CA LEU A 28 -28.83 12.77 2.94
C LEU A 28 -30.01 11.80 2.81
N GLU A 29 -31.16 12.11 3.41
CA GLU A 29 -32.39 11.32 3.28
C GLU A 29 -32.92 11.29 1.84
N ARG A 30 -32.88 12.42 1.12
CA ARG A 30 -33.23 12.48 -0.31
C ARG A 30 -32.29 11.63 -1.17
N ALA A 31 -30.99 11.72 -0.95
CA ALA A 31 -30.00 10.90 -1.67
C ALA A 31 -30.18 9.41 -1.37
N ALA A 32 -30.42 9.06 -0.09
CA ALA A 32 -30.70 7.69 0.31
C ALA A 32 -31.97 7.15 -0.34
N ALA A 33 -33.05 7.94 -0.38
CA ALA A 33 -34.29 7.57 -1.03
C ALA A 33 -34.12 7.41 -2.56
N ALA A 34 -33.47 8.37 -3.22
CA ALA A 34 -33.26 8.35 -4.68
C ALA A 34 -32.45 7.13 -5.16
N MET A 35 -31.48 6.69 -4.37
CA MET A 35 -30.65 5.52 -4.70
C MET A 35 -31.20 4.19 -4.19
N GLY A 36 -32.26 4.19 -3.37
CA GLY A 36 -32.75 2.99 -2.69
C GLY A 36 -31.85 2.52 -1.54
N ALA A 37 -31.06 3.41 -0.94
CA ALA A 37 -30.10 3.07 0.12
C ALA A 37 -30.75 2.78 1.49
N SER A 38 -31.96 3.29 1.75
CA SER A 38 -32.59 3.23 3.07
C SER A 38 -32.88 1.80 3.53
N GLY A 39 -33.29 0.92 2.62
CA GLY A 39 -33.56 -0.51 2.89
C GLY A 39 -32.44 -1.46 2.45
N LEU A 40 -31.29 -0.93 2.04
CA LEU A 40 -30.16 -1.72 1.56
C LEU A 40 -29.24 -2.08 2.74
N THR A 41 -29.19 -3.35 3.14
CA THR A 41 -28.30 -3.83 4.22
C THR A 41 -27.04 -4.48 3.65
N THR A 42 -27.19 -5.20 2.53
CA THR A 42 -26.10 -5.84 1.81
C THR A 42 -26.18 -5.56 0.32
N LEU A 43 -25.05 -5.71 -0.37
CA LEU A 43 -24.95 -5.51 -1.81
C LEU A 43 -23.96 -6.52 -2.37
N GLU A 44 -24.35 -7.24 -3.41
CA GLU A 44 -23.42 -7.98 -4.24
C GLU A 44 -23.48 -7.45 -5.67
N TYR A 45 -22.32 -7.29 -6.31
CA TYR A 45 -22.27 -7.01 -7.74
C TYR A 45 -21.09 -7.71 -8.40
N THR A 46 -21.28 -8.03 -9.68
CA THR A 46 -20.24 -8.59 -10.53
C THR A 46 -19.81 -7.59 -11.59
N ALA A 47 -18.54 -7.65 -11.99
CA ALA A 47 -17.98 -6.76 -12.99
C ALA A 47 -16.83 -7.43 -13.76
N ALA A 48 -16.41 -6.77 -14.83
CA ALA A 48 -15.14 -7.01 -15.52
C ALA A 48 -14.53 -5.66 -15.89
N GLY A 49 -13.26 -5.65 -16.29
CA GLY A 49 -12.63 -4.40 -16.72
C GLY A 49 -11.11 -4.42 -16.59
N THR A 50 -10.56 -3.31 -16.09
CA THR A 50 -9.12 -3.07 -16.05
C THR A 50 -8.70 -2.57 -14.68
N MET A 51 -7.54 -3.03 -14.21
CA MET A 51 -6.88 -2.56 -12.99
C MET A 51 -5.46 -2.10 -13.34
N PHE A 52 -4.99 -1.07 -12.66
CA PHE A 52 -3.61 -0.62 -12.67
C PHE A 52 -3.05 -0.75 -11.26
N ASP A 53 -1.91 -1.42 -11.12
CA ASP A 53 -1.32 -1.73 -9.82
C ASP A 53 -0.60 -0.47 -9.26
N VAL A 54 -1.34 0.41 -8.59
CA VAL A 54 -0.85 1.72 -8.11
C VAL A 54 0.36 1.53 -7.20
N GLY A 55 1.44 2.28 -7.46
CA GLY A 55 2.70 2.17 -6.71
C GLY A 55 3.61 1.03 -7.16
N GLN A 56 3.35 0.41 -8.32
CA GLN A 56 4.16 -0.66 -8.92
C GLN A 56 4.71 -0.26 -10.31
N SER A 57 4.77 1.04 -10.60
CA SER A 57 5.27 1.58 -11.88
C SER A 57 6.72 1.24 -12.14
N ALA A 58 7.10 1.01 -13.39
CA ALA A 58 8.51 0.79 -13.73
C ALA A 58 9.37 2.05 -13.58
N VAL A 59 8.75 3.23 -13.64
CA VAL A 59 9.39 4.54 -13.47
C VAL A 59 8.58 5.31 -12.44
N PRO A 60 9.22 5.93 -11.42
CA PRO A 60 8.52 6.72 -10.42
C PRO A 60 7.58 7.78 -11.02
N GLY A 61 6.41 7.92 -10.41
CA GLY A 61 5.40 8.91 -10.82
C GLY A 61 4.58 8.53 -12.07
N GLN A 62 4.86 7.39 -12.71
CA GLN A 62 4.00 6.87 -13.76
C GLN A 62 2.89 5.97 -13.20
N ARG A 63 1.90 5.64 -14.04
CA ARG A 63 0.89 4.65 -13.69
C ARG A 63 1.51 3.25 -13.53
N GLY A 64 0.88 2.43 -12.69
CA GLY A 64 1.22 1.02 -12.57
C GLY A 64 0.95 0.21 -13.84
N PRO A 65 1.49 -1.01 -13.93
CA PRO A 65 1.19 -1.94 -15.01
C PRO A 65 -0.29 -2.30 -15.04
N GLN A 66 -0.79 -2.46 -16.26
CA GLN A 66 -2.17 -2.83 -16.51
C GLN A 66 -2.41 -4.34 -16.32
N PHE A 67 -3.56 -4.66 -15.71
CA PHE A 67 -4.14 -5.98 -15.60
C PHE A 67 -5.56 -5.98 -16.14
N THR A 68 -5.89 -6.99 -16.93
CA THR A 68 -7.27 -7.29 -17.32
C THR A 68 -7.96 -8.01 -16.17
N ILE A 69 -9.10 -7.51 -15.73
CA ILE A 69 -9.99 -8.16 -14.76
C ILE A 69 -10.96 -9.05 -15.54
N LYS A 70 -10.78 -10.36 -15.44
CA LYS A 70 -11.64 -11.36 -16.09
C LYS A 70 -12.94 -11.57 -15.34
N SER A 71 -12.86 -11.59 -14.02
CA SER A 71 -14.02 -11.66 -13.14
C SER A 71 -13.77 -10.82 -11.90
N TYR A 72 -14.84 -10.21 -11.41
CA TYR A 72 -14.82 -9.42 -10.20
C TYR A 72 -16.17 -9.59 -9.53
N THR A 73 -16.16 -10.01 -8.27
CA THR A 73 -17.35 -10.05 -7.42
C THR A 73 -17.04 -9.28 -6.15
N ARG A 74 -17.90 -8.31 -5.83
CA ARG A 74 -17.83 -7.58 -4.56
C ARG A 74 -19.11 -7.77 -3.79
N SER A 75 -18.98 -8.35 -2.61
CA SER A 75 -20.06 -8.59 -1.65
C SER A 75 -19.81 -7.70 -0.43
N VAL A 76 -20.77 -6.84 -0.08
CA VAL A 76 -20.69 -5.82 0.96
C VAL A 76 -21.81 -6.07 1.95
N ASN A 77 -21.49 -6.00 3.25
CA ASN A 77 -22.47 -5.93 4.31
C ASN A 77 -22.23 -4.64 5.12
N TYR A 78 -23.19 -3.71 5.03
CA TYR A 78 -23.09 -2.40 5.66
C TYR A 78 -23.33 -2.46 7.18
N GLU A 79 -24.05 -3.48 7.66
CA GLU A 79 -24.37 -3.65 9.09
C GLU A 79 -23.15 -4.16 9.86
N THR A 80 -22.43 -5.13 9.30
CA THR A 80 -21.19 -5.67 9.90
C THR A 80 -19.93 -4.94 9.45
N THR A 81 -20.05 -3.92 8.60
CA THR A 81 -18.92 -3.18 8.00
C THR A 81 -17.89 -4.13 7.36
N SER A 82 -18.36 -5.03 6.50
CA SER A 82 -17.52 -6.05 5.87
C SER A 82 -17.62 -6.07 4.35
N VAL A 83 -16.50 -6.43 3.69
CA VAL A 83 -16.40 -6.61 2.24
C VAL A 83 -15.62 -7.87 1.93
N ARG A 84 -16.10 -8.61 0.94
CA ARG A 84 -15.34 -9.60 0.18
C ARG A 84 -15.19 -9.11 -1.24
N THR A 85 -13.96 -9.11 -1.74
CA THR A 85 -13.67 -8.94 -3.17
C THR A 85 -12.99 -10.20 -3.67
N ASP A 86 -13.63 -10.89 -4.61
CA ASP A 86 -13.08 -12.05 -5.31
C ASP A 86 -12.82 -11.61 -6.76
N LEU A 87 -11.55 -11.54 -7.15
CA LEU A 87 -11.16 -11.08 -8.47
C LEU A 87 -10.24 -12.09 -9.15
N GLU A 88 -10.49 -12.32 -10.44
CA GLU A 88 -9.55 -12.98 -11.33
C GLU A 88 -8.98 -11.93 -12.30
N ARG A 89 -7.66 -11.82 -12.36
CA ARG A 89 -6.95 -10.89 -13.24
C ARG A 89 -5.83 -11.57 -14.02
N ALA A 90 -5.49 -11.00 -15.16
CA ALA A 90 -4.32 -11.38 -15.95
C ALA A 90 -3.49 -10.14 -16.26
N ARG A 91 -2.17 -10.26 -16.15
CA ARG A 91 -1.24 -9.20 -16.51
C ARG A 91 -1.36 -8.91 -18.01
N ALA A 92 -1.60 -7.65 -18.36
CA ALA A 92 -1.64 -7.18 -19.74
C ALA A 92 -0.33 -6.51 -20.17
N GLU A 93 0.40 -5.92 -19.21
CA GLU A 93 1.68 -5.25 -19.45
C GLU A 93 2.83 -5.93 -18.70
N ALA A 94 3.90 -6.27 -19.43
CA ALA A 94 5.03 -7.02 -18.89
C ALA A 94 5.92 -6.19 -17.94
N ARG A 95 6.09 -4.89 -18.23
CA ARG A 95 6.99 -3.99 -17.50
C ARG A 95 6.30 -3.41 -16.26
N GLY A 96 7.01 -3.27 -15.15
CA GLY A 96 6.47 -2.83 -13.86
C GLY A 96 6.22 -4.00 -12.90
N GLY A 97 6.11 -3.68 -11.62
CA GLY A 97 5.91 -4.64 -10.54
C GLY A 97 4.48 -5.19 -10.44
N GLY A 98 4.11 -5.74 -9.29
CA GLY A 98 2.80 -6.35 -9.04
C GLY A 98 2.75 -7.86 -9.29
N SER A 99 2.11 -8.59 -8.37
CA SER A 99 2.06 -10.06 -8.40
C SER A 99 1.27 -10.59 -9.61
N PRO A 100 1.77 -11.60 -10.35
CA PRO A 100 1.02 -12.24 -11.43
C PRO A 100 -0.10 -13.17 -10.91
N ALA A 101 -0.37 -13.20 -9.59
CA ALA A 101 -1.38 -14.05 -8.97
C ALA A 101 -2.75 -13.91 -9.67
N PRO A 102 -3.24 -14.97 -10.32
CA PRO A 102 -4.37 -14.89 -11.23
C PRO A 102 -5.71 -14.71 -10.50
N ARG A 103 -5.84 -15.23 -9.26
CA ARG A 103 -7.03 -15.03 -8.43
C ARG A 103 -6.62 -14.47 -7.07
N GLN A 104 -7.37 -13.48 -6.61
CA GLN A 104 -7.13 -12.83 -5.31
C GLN A 104 -8.45 -12.64 -4.59
N ILE A 105 -8.47 -12.98 -3.31
CA ILE A 105 -9.62 -12.79 -2.44
C ILE A 105 -9.20 -11.86 -1.29
N TRP A 106 -9.81 -10.68 -1.27
CA TRP A 106 -9.56 -9.63 -0.30
C TRP A 106 -10.74 -9.47 0.63
N MET A 107 -10.45 -9.45 1.92
CA MET A 107 -11.46 -9.42 2.97
C MET A 107 -11.23 -8.25 3.92
N VAL A 108 -12.31 -7.64 4.39
CA VAL A 108 -12.33 -6.74 5.54
C VAL A 108 -13.61 -6.96 6.33
N SER A 109 -13.52 -6.86 7.65
CA SER A 109 -14.68 -6.83 8.54
C SER A 109 -14.30 -6.09 9.82
N GLY A 110 -14.97 -4.96 10.09
CA GLY A 110 -14.56 -4.06 11.17
C GLY A 110 -13.10 -3.64 11.00
N ASP A 111 -12.30 -3.80 12.04
CA ASP A 111 -10.87 -3.45 12.05
C ASP A 111 -9.92 -4.57 11.62
N HIS A 112 -10.46 -5.65 11.03
CA HIS A 112 -9.67 -6.77 10.53
C HIS A 112 -9.66 -6.79 8.99
N ALA A 113 -8.47 -6.88 8.40
CA ALA A 113 -8.28 -7.10 6.97
C ALA A 113 -7.36 -8.31 6.75
N TRP A 114 -7.71 -9.17 5.79
CA TRP A 114 -6.93 -10.37 5.47
C TRP A 114 -7.06 -10.78 4.00
N ASN A 115 -6.06 -11.49 3.49
CA ASN A 115 -6.10 -12.14 2.19
C ASN A 115 -6.52 -13.60 2.37
N VAL A 116 -7.19 -14.17 1.38
CA VAL A 116 -7.37 -15.63 1.31
C VAL A 116 -6.52 -16.16 0.16
N VAL A 117 -5.61 -17.08 0.49
CA VAL A 117 -4.69 -17.73 -0.45
C VAL A 117 -4.87 -19.24 -0.31
N GLY A 118 -5.45 -19.88 -1.34
CA GLY A 118 -5.98 -21.23 -1.17
C GLY A 118 -7.03 -21.24 -0.06
N ASP A 119 -6.84 -22.11 0.93
CA ASP A 119 -7.70 -22.20 2.12
C ASP A 119 -7.17 -21.38 3.32
N THR A 120 -6.05 -20.67 3.15
CA THR A 120 -5.38 -19.94 4.24
C THR A 120 -5.83 -18.49 4.31
N ALA A 121 -6.23 -18.04 5.50
CA ALA A 121 -6.44 -16.62 5.81
C ALA A 121 -5.14 -15.99 6.33
N ALA A 122 -4.62 -14.99 5.61
CA ALA A 122 -3.39 -14.27 5.95
C ALA A 122 -3.68 -12.82 6.37
N PRO A 123 -3.32 -12.37 7.59
CA PRO A 123 -3.52 -11.00 8.02
C PRO A 123 -2.93 -9.98 7.05
N ALA A 124 -3.66 -8.90 6.77
CA ALA A 124 -3.26 -7.84 5.86
C ALA A 124 -3.58 -6.44 6.44
N PRO A 125 -3.09 -6.07 7.63
CA PRO A 125 -3.42 -4.79 8.27
C PRO A 125 -3.02 -3.56 7.44
N VAL A 126 -1.98 -3.65 6.59
CA VAL A 126 -1.61 -2.58 5.65
C VAL A 126 -2.73 -2.23 4.66
N ALA A 127 -3.60 -3.19 4.33
CA ALA A 127 -4.73 -2.98 3.42
C ALA A 127 -6.01 -2.51 4.14
N LEU A 128 -6.01 -2.39 5.47
CA LEU A 128 -7.21 -2.10 6.25
C LEU A 128 -7.88 -0.78 5.82
N ALA A 129 -7.11 0.31 5.80
CA ALA A 129 -7.64 1.62 5.45
C ALA A 129 -8.20 1.64 4.02
N GLN A 130 -7.47 1.06 3.07
CA GLN A 130 -7.93 0.94 1.68
C GLN A 130 -9.23 0.14 1.57
N ARG A 131 -9.37 -0.98 2.26
CA ARG A 131 -10.57 -1.82 2.15
C ARG A 131 -11.79 -1.24 2.86
N GLN A 132 -11.58 -0.54 3.98
CA GLN A 132 -12.64 0.24 4.60
C GLN A 132 -13.04 1.43 3.71
N PHE A 133 -12.08 2.05 3.01
CA PHE A 133 -12.38 3.03 1.97
C PHE A 133 -13.21 2.41 0.84
N GLU A 134 -12.85 1.24 0.32
CA GLU A 134 -13.62 0.54 -0.73
C GLU A 134 -15.05 0.19 -0.29
N LEU A 135 -15.26 -0.12 0.99
CA LEU A 135 -16.60 -0.30 1.57
C LEU A 135 -17.40 1.01 1.53
N TRP A 136 -16.85 2.05 2.16
CA TRP A 136 -17.55 3.32 2.37
C TRP A 136 -17.69 4.13 1.11
N THR A 137 -16.90 3.87 0.08
CA THR A 137 -17.01 4.60 -1.17
C THR A 137 -17.94 3.97 -2.18
N THR A 138 -18.50 2.78 -1.94
CA THR A 138 -19.62 2.30 -2.76
C THR A 138 -20.73 3.38 -2.86
N PRO A 139 -21.46 3.47 -3.99
CA PRO A 139 -22.47 4.52 -4.20
C PRO A 139 -23.46 4.67 -3.02
N HIS A 140 -23.92 3.57 -2.44
CA HIS A 140 -24.79 3.59 -1.26
C HIS A 140 -24.02 3.73 0.05
N GLY A 141 -22.81 3.13 0.11
CA GLY A 141 -21.93 3.19 1.27
C GLY A 141 -21.54 4.60 1.66
N ILE A 142 -21.33 5.49 0.68
CA ILE A 142 -20.87 6.86 0.96
C ILE A 142 -21.96 7.70 1.64
N ILE A 143 -23.23 7.45 1.31
CA ILE A 143 -24.38 8.08 1.97
C ILE A 143 -24.57 7.51 3.37
N LYS A 144 -24.44 6.19 3.53
CA LYS A 144 -24.48 5.54 4.86
C LYS A 144 -23.35 6.05 5.76
N ALA A 145 -22.15 6.20 5.23
CA ALA A 145 -21.01 6.77 5.93
C ALA A 145 -21.28 8.23 6.32
N ALA A 146 -21.78 9.04 5.39
CA ALA A 146 -22.11 10.44 5.65
C ALA A 146 -23.14 10.61 6.77
N MET A 147 -24.17 9.76 6.81
CA MET A 147 -25.15 9.71 7.90
C MET A 147 -24.51 9.28 9.22
N LYS A 148 -23.62 8.29 9.20
CA LYS A 148 -22.95 7.75 10.39
C LYS A 148 -21.93 8.73 11.00
N TYR A 149 -21.23 9.49 10.17
CA TYR A 149 -20.09 10.33 10.58
C TYR A 149 -20.40 11.83 10.53
N ASN A 150 -21.67 12.20 10.73
CA ASN A 150 -22.13 13.60 10.86
C ASN A 150 -21.59 14.50 9.73
N ALA A 151 -21.84 14.11 8.48
CA ALA A 151 -21.40 14.89 7.33
C ALA A 151 -21.96 16.32 7.33
N THR A 152 -21.28 17.21 6.62
CA THR A 152 -21.80 18.53 6.23
C THR A 152 -22.21 18.51 4.76
N VAL A 153 -23.17 19.35 4.41
CA VAL A 153 -23.65 19.51 3.03
C VAL A 153 -23.51 20.97 2.60
N GLU A 154 -22.93 21.18 1.42
CA GLU A 154 -22.88 22.47 0.73
C GLU A 154 -23.33 22.28 -0.71
N GLY A 155 -24.52 22.78 -1.05
CA GLY A 155 -25.16 22.51 -2.34
C GLY A 155 -25.37 21.01 -2.56
N ARG A 156 -24.72 20.46 -3.59
CA ARG A 156 -24.76 19.01 -3.91
C ARG A 156 -23.55 18.23 -3.39
N THR A 157 -22.71 18.85 -2.57
CA THR A 157 -21.47 18.25 -2.06
C THR A 157 -21.64 17.86 -0.59
N ILE A 158 -21.46 16.57 -0.30
CA ILE A 158 -21.45 15.99 1.04
C ILE A 158 -19.98 15.85 1.47
N SER A 159 -19.60 16.33 2.64
CA SER A 159 -18.23 16.21 3.17
C SER A 159 -18.21 15.58 4.55
N PHE A 160 -17.31 14.63 4.78
CA PHE A 160 -17.12 14.01 6.10
C PHE A 160 -15.72 13.40 6.25
N ALA A 161 -15.40 12.96 7.46
CA ALA A 161 -14.19 12.21 7.76
C ALA A 161 -14.52 10.98 8.61
N VAL A 162 -13.79 9.91 8.37
CA VAL A 162 -13.73 8.75 9.26
C VAL A 162 -12.39 8.83 9.99
N PRO A 163 -12.39 8.96 11.33
CA PRO A 163 -11.16 9.11 12.12
C PRO A 163 -10.11 8.06 11.75
N ASP A 164 -8.86 8.48 11.54
CA ASP A 164 -7.72 7.63 11.18
C ASP A 164 -7.88 6.75 9.92
N ARG A 165 -8.89 7.01 9.08
CA ARG A 165 -9.21 6.16 7.92
C ARG A 165 -9.32 6.92 6.61
N LEU A 166 -10.14 7.97 6.57
CA LEU A 166 -10.32 8.75 5.34
C LEU A 166 -10.94 10.12 5.60
N ARG A 167 -10.72 11.03 4.67
CA ARG A 167 -11.56 12.21 4.45
C ARG A 167 -12.21 12.08 3.09
N ALA A 168 -13.50 12.35 2.96
CA ALA A 168 -14.21 12.21 1.70
C ALA A 168 -15.15 13.39 1.41
N LYS A 169 -15.32 13.64 0.12
CA LYS A 169 -16.34 14.49 -0.48
C LYS A 169 -17.10 13.67 -1.52
N ALA A 170 -18.43 13.70 -1.48
CA ALA A 170 -19.28 13.11 -2.49
C ALA A 170 -20.11 14.19 -3.18
N THR A 171 -20.10 14.21 -4.51
CA THR A 171 -20.93 15.12 -5.30
C THR A 171 -22.14 14.35 -5.82
N LEU A 172 -23.34 14.88 -5.58
CA LEU A 172 -24.59 14.34 -6.08
C LEU A 172 -24.94 14.97 -7.44
N THR A 173 -25.58 14.21 -8.33
CA THR A 173 -26.32 14.72 -9.50
C THR A 173 -27.56 15.52 -9.09
N GLU A 174 -28.25 16.15 -10.05
CA GLU A 174 -29.57 16.76 -9.82
C GLU A 174 -30.64 15.74 -9.41
N ALA A 175 -30.49 14.49 -9.85
CA ALA A 175 -31.36 13.38 -9.47
C ALA A 175 -31.00 12.78 -8.09
N ASN A 176 -30.11 13.41 -7.32
CA ASN A 176 -29.61 12.94 -6.03
C ASN A 176 -28.87 11.59 -6.05
N LEU A 177 -28.41 11.14 -7.23
CA LEU A 177 -27.47 10.02 -7.37
C LEU A 177 -26.04 10.49 -7.10
N VAL A 178 -25.18 9.63 -6.54
CA VAL A 178 -23.76 9.95 -6.36
C VAL A 178 -23.06 9.95 -7.72
N ASP A 179 -22.47 11.08 -8.11
CA ASP A 179 -21.72 11.23 -9.37
C ASP A 179 -20.24 10.94 -9.18
N LYS A 180 -19.66 11.56 -8.14
CA LYS A 180 -18.23 11.54 -7.87
C LYS A 180 -17.95 11.43 -6.38
N VAL A 181 -16.88 10.72 -6.03
CA VAL A 181 -16.27 10.73 -4.69
C VAL A 181 -14.82 11.15 -4.82
N GLU A 182 -14.41 12.15 -4.04
CA GLU A 182 -13.01 12.54 -3.85
C GLU A 182 -12.63 12.22 -2.41
N ALA A 183 -11.52 11.53 -2.21
CA ALA A 183 -11.09 11.13 -0.88
C ALA A 183 -9.59 11.25 -0.68
N VAL A 184 -9.18 11.31 0.58
CA VAL A 184 -7.80 11.18 1.02
C VAL A 184 -7.73 10.04 2.02
N ILE A 185 -6.86 9.06 1.77
CA ILE A 185 -6.64 7.87 2.61
C ILE A 185 -5.17 7.78 3.04
N PRO A 186 -4.86 7.17 4.19
CA PRO A 186 -3.47 7.00 4.60
C PRO A 186 -2.76 5.98 3.72
N ASN A 187 -1.50 6.25 3.40
CA ASN A 187 -0.63 5.41 2.60
C ASN A 187 0.79 5.37 3.21
N PRO A 188 1.40 4.18 3.38
CA PRO A 188 2.72 4.06 4.03
C PRO A 188 3.86 4.79 3.30
N VAL A 189 3.76 5.01 1.99
CA VAL A 189 4.82 5.65 1.20
C VAL A 189 4.62 7.15 1.11
N VAL A 190 3.42 7.57 0.67
CA VAL A 190 3.14 8.98 0.32
C VAL A 190 2.39 9.75 1.41
N GLY A 191 2.13 9.14 2.57
CA GLY A 191 1.39 9.76 3.66
C GLY A 191 -0.10 9.85 3.34
N ASP A 192 -0.53 10.93 2.70
CA ASP A 192 -1.92 11.18 2.30
C ASP A 192 -2.12 10.89 0.81
N LEU A 193 -2.77 9.77 0.47
CA LEU A 193 -3.09 9.39 -0.91
C LEU A 193 -4.44 9.95 -1.33
N SER A 194 -4.46 10.79 -2.37
CA SER A 194 -5.69 11.31 -2.96
C SER A 194 -6.28 10.33 -3.98
N VAL A 195 -7.58 10.07 -3.88
CA VAL A 195 -8.33 9.14 -4.72
C VAL A 195 -9.59 9.82 -5.26
N GLU A 196 -9.90 9.64 -6.54
CA GLU A 196 -11.16 10.04 -7.16
C GLU A 196 -11.89 8.80 -7.69
N ILE A 197 -13.21 8.74 -7.48
CA ILE A 197 -14.09 7.71 -8.04
C ILE A 197 -15.25 8.40 -8.78
N ARG A 198 -15.60 7.89 -9.96
CA ARG A 198 -16.74 8.34 -10.75
C ARG A 198 -17.72 7.21 -11.02
N TYR A 199 -18.99 7.55 -11.00
CA TYR A 199 -20.11 6.64 -11.18
C TYR A 199 -20.97 7.09 -12.34
N ALA A 200 -21.20 6.21 -13.30
CA ALA A 200 -21.98 6.53 -14.49
C ALA A 200 -22.95 5.42 -14.86
N ASP A 201 -23.88 5.76 -15.75
CA ASP A 201 -24.82 4.84 -16.38
C ASP A 201 -25.71 4.08 -15.39
N TYR A 202 -26.28 4.80 -14.42
CA TYR A 202 -27.13 4.22 -13.38
C TYR A 202 -28.32 3.40 -13.95
N LYS A 203 -28.53 2.21 -13.39
CA LYS A 203 -29.70 1.36 -13.64
C LYS A 203 -30.42 1.00 -12.35
N ASP A 204 -31.69 0.62 -12.48
CA ASP A 204 -32.55 0.23 -11.36
C ASP A 204 -32.58 -1.30 -11.19
N PHE A 205 -32.38 -1.77 -9.95
CA PHE A 205 -32.37 -3.17 -9.58
C PHE A 205 -33.37 -3.39 -8.44
N GLY A 206 -34.67 -3.35 -8.76
CA GLY A 206 -35.71 -3.56 -7.76
C GLY A 206 -35.80 -2.42 -6.73
N GLY A 207 -35.68 -1.17 -7.20
CA GLY A 207 -35.72 0.03 -6.38
C GLY A 207 -34.36 0.52 -5.88
N VAL A 208 -33.29 -0.25 -6.11
CA VAL A 208 -31.91 0.14 -5.79
C VAL A 208 -31.21 0.58 -7.07
N LYS A 209 -30.80 1.85 -7.13
CA LYS A 209 -30.10 2.39 -8.30
C LYS A 209 -28.59 2.24 -8.15
N PHE A 210 -27.94 1.61 -9.12
CA PHE A 210 -26.51 1.33 -9.08
C PHE A 210 -25.83 1.70 -10.42
N PRO A 211 -24.61 2.28 -10.41
CA PRO A 211 -23.90 2.66 -11.62
C PRO A 211 -23.42 1.44 -12.39
N MET A 212 -23.49 1.50 -13.71
CA MET A 212 -22.99 0.42 -14.57
C MET A 212 -21.53 0.63 -15.00
N LYS A 213 -20.97 1.81 -14.74
CA LYS A 213 -19.56 2.12 -14.93
C LYS A 213 -18.98 2.75 -13.67
N ILE A 214 -17.83 2.22 -13.23
CA ILE A 214 -17.07 2.73 -12.08
C ILE A 214 -15.63 2.98 -12.52
N SER A 215 -15.17 4.22 -12.39
CA SER A 215 -13.80 4.62 -12.73
C SER A 215 -13.11 5.17 -11.49
N GLN A 216 -11.89 4.74 -11.21
CA GLN A 216 -11.09 5.17 -10.07
C GLN A 216 -9.72 5.64 -10.51
N SER A 217 -9.23 6.71 -9.90
CA SER A 217 -7.86 7.20 -10.06
C SER A 217 -7.24 7.54 -8.71
N ALA A 218 -5.92 7.38 -8.60
CA ALA A 218 -5.12 7.80 -7.46
C ALA A 218 -4.08 8.81 -7.95
N THR A 219 -4.06 10.00 -7.34
CA THR A 219 -3.15 11.10 -7.72
C THR A 219 -3.13 11.37 -9.23
N GLY A 220 -4.30 11.32 -9.87
CA GLY A 220 -4.47 11.53 -11.32
C GLY A 220 -4.08 10.34 -12.21
N SER A 221 -3.51 9.27 -11.66
CA SER A 221 -3.22 8.02 -12.39
C SER A 221 -4.40 7.06 -12.30
N PRO A 222 -4.74 6.34 -13.38
CA PRO A 222 -5.83 5.37 -13.33
C PRO A 222 -5.50 4.25 -12.35
N TRP A 223 -6.52 3.77 -11.64
CA TRP A 223 -6.43 2.66 -10.69
C TRP A 223 -7.37 1.53 -11.10
N LEU A 224 -8.63 1.83 -11.38
CA LEU A 224 -9.64 0.81 -11.62
C LEU A 224 -10.70 1.30 -12.61
N GLU A 225 -11.03 0.49 -13.60
CA GLU A 225 -12.12 0.74 -14.55
C GLU A 225 -12.99 -0.51 -14.59
N LEU A 226 -14.24 -0.41 -14.12
CA LEU A 226 -15.18 -1.52 -14.06
C LEU A 226 -16.41 -1.25 -14.93
N ALA A 227 -16.76 -2.24 -15.74
CA ALA A 227 -18.09 -2.41 -16.31
C ALA A 227 -18.85 -3.42 -15.45
N VAL A 228 -19.94 -2.98 -14.84
CA VAL A 228 -20.77 -3.80 -13.97
C VAL A 228 -21.69 -4.68 -14.82
N ASN A 229 -21.84 -5.94 -14.42
CA ASN A 229 -22.64 -6.94 -15.14
C ASN A 229 -23.95 -7.22 -14.40
N GLU A 230 -23.87 -7.64 -13.14
CA GLU A 230 -25.02 -7.96 -12.30
C GLU A 230 -24.96 -7.18 -10.99
N VAL A 231 -26.12 -6.83 -10.45
CA VAL A 231 -26.28 -6.20 -9.14
C VAL A 231 -27.40 -6.93 -8.40
N ARG A 232 -27.12 -7.35 -7.17
CA ARG A 232 -28.02 -8.09 -6.28
C ARG A 232 -28.11 -7.36 -4.94
N PRO A 233 -29.07 -6.43 -4.81
CA PRO A 233 -29.37 -5.81 -3.54
C PRO A 233 -29.83 -6.83 -2.51
N ASN A 234 -29.45 -6.66 -1.25
CA ASN A 234 -29.86 -7.51 -0.13
C ASN A 234 -29.54 -9.01 -0.32
N ALA A 235 -28.47 -9.32 -1.07
CA ALA A 235 -27.94 -10.68 -1.18
C ALA A 235 -27.44 -11.20 0.19
N ALA A 236 -27.49 -12.51 0.43
CA ALA A 236 -26.98 -13.09 1.66
C ALA A 236 -25.44 -12.93 1.74
N VAL A 237 -24.96 -12.00 2.58
CA VAL A 237 -23.53 -11.73 2.79
C VAL A 237 -23.21 -11.82 4.28
N ASP A 238 -22.68 -12.97 4.70
CA ASP A 238 -22.17 -13.21 6.06
C ASP A 238 -20.65 -13.41 6.01
N ILE A 239 -19.91 -12.42 6.46
CA ILE A 239 -18.44 -12.45 6.51
C ILE A 239 -18.02 -12.53 7.97
N LYS A 240 -17.46 -13.69 8.33
CA LYS A 240 -16.88 -13.91 9.67
C LYS A 240 -15.39 -13.69 9.64
N VAL A 241 -14.87 -13.02 10.66
CA VAL A 241 -13.41 -12.89 10.88
C VAL A 241 -12.89 -14.25 11.36
N PRO A 242 -11.95 -14.91 10.65
CA PRO A 242 -11.39 -16.18 11.09
C PRO A 242 -10.62 -16.03 12.41
N GLU A 243 -10.64 -17.05 13.27
CA GLU A 243 -9.94 -17.03 14.56
C GLU A 243 -8.45 -16.64 14.46
N PRO A 244 -7.65 -17.16 13.51
CA PRO A 244 -6.26 -16.75 13.35
C PRO A 244 -6.09 -15.25 13.06
N ILE A 245 -7.09 -14.62 12.42
CA ILE A 245 -7.08 -13.18 12.13
C ILE A 245 -7.46 -12.37 13.36
N GLN A 246 -8.41 -12.86 14.18
CA GLN A 246 -8.77 -12.22 15.45
C GLN A 246 -7.58 -12.20 16.42
N GLN A 247 -6.79 -13.29 16.45
CA GLN A 247 -5.63 -13.45 17.34
C GLN A 247 -4.35 -12.78 16.82
N ALA A 248 -4.35 -12.27 15.57
CA ALA A 248 -3.18 -11.66 14.96
C ALA A 248 -2.90 -10.26 15.53
N VAL A 249 -2.15 -10.20 16.63
CA VAL A 249 -1.65 -8.94 17.20
C VAL A 249 -0.33 -8.56 16.56
N ARG A 250 -0.29 -7.39 15.91
CA ARG A 250 0.88 -6.81 15.23
C ARG A 250 1.65 -7.85 14.39
N PRO A 251 1.00 -8.43 13.36
CA PRO A 251 1.56 -9.56 12.62
C PRO A 251 2.84 -9.19 11.85
N TYR A 252 3.07 -7.91 11.52
CA TYR A 252 4.24 -7.45 10.76
C TYR A 252 5.42 -7.07 11.64
N ALA A 253 5.19 -6.74 12.92
CA ALA A 253 6.25 -6.44 13.87
C ALA A 253 7.11 -7.67 14.23
N ARG A 254 6.62 -8.88 13.98
CA ARG A 254 7.35 -10.13 14.25
C ARG A 254 8.52 -10.28 13.28
N VAL A 255 9.73 -10.32 13.82
CA VAL A 255 10.96 -10.52 13.04
C VAL A 255 11.68 -11.77 13.54
N ALA A 256 11.93 -12.71 12.63
CA ALA A 256 12.90 -13.78 12.88
C ALA A 256 14.22 -13.39 12.22
N ASN A 257 15.33 -13.56 12.92
CA ASN A 257 16.65 -13.26 12.40
C ASN A 257 17.46 -14.55 12.17
N GLN A 258 18.25 -14.56 11.11
CA GLN A 258 19.23 -15.60 10.82
C GLN A 258 20.58 -14.94 10.58
N LYS A 259 21.60 -15.30 11.36
CA LYS A 259 22.99 -14.87 11.11
C LYS A 259 23.50 -15.60 9.87
N VAL A 260 23.87 -14.85 8.83
CA VAL A 260 24.33 -15.39 7.53
C VAL A 260 25.85 -15.33 7.41
N ALA A 261 26.44 -14.29 7.98
CA ALA A 261 27.89 -14.16 8.18
C ALA A 261 28.13 -13.39 9.48
N ASP A 262 29.39 -13.27 9.91
CA ASP A 262 29.69 -12.41 11.05
C ASP A 262 29.23 -10.98 10.78
N GLY A 263 28.47 -10.36 11.69
CA GLY A 263 27.91 -9.03 11.45
C GLY A 263 26.88 -8.91 10.30
N VAL A 264 26.30 -9.99 9.78
CA VAL A 264 25.28 -9.94 8.71
C VAL A 264 24.08 -10.83 9.08
N TRP A 265 22.88 -10.25 9.11
CA TRP A 265 21.65 -10.95 9.49
C TRP A 265 20.54 -10.76 8.47
N TYR A 266 19.89 -11.85 8.12
CA TYR A 266 18.67 -11.87 7.33
C TYR A 266 17.46 -11.79 8.27
N LEU A 267 16.63 -10.77 8.09
CA LEU A 267 15.53 -10.39 8.98
C LEU A 267 14.20 -10.66 8.29
N THR A 268 13.60 -11.81 8.60
CA THR A 268 12.38 -12.31 7.97
C THR A 268 11.12 -11.92 8.74
N GLY A 269 9.97 -11.97 8.07
CA GLY A 269 8.64 -11.87 8.67
C GLY A 269 7.59 -11.40 7.66
N GLY A 270 6.43 -12.06 7.65
CA GLY A 270 5.50 -11.96 6.53
C GLY A 270 6.16 -12.41 5.21
N SER A 271 5.84 -11.72 4.12
CA SER A 271 6.40 -11.97 2.77
C SER A 271 7.68 -11.20 2.45
N HIS A 272 7.91 -10.05 3.10
CA HIS A 272 8.99 -9.13 2.75
C HIS A 272 10.05 -9.06 3.84
N HIS A 273 11.32 -9.13 3.44
CA HIS A 273 12.45 -9.29 4.34
C HIS A 273 13.39 -8.08 4.27
N SER A 274 14.28 -7.98 5.26
CA SER A 274 15.34 -6.98 5.30
C SER A 274 16.67 -7.66 5.62
N VAL A 275 17.79 -6.98 5.38
CA VAL A 275 19.12 -7.45 5.79
C VAL A 275 19.80 -6.38 6.64
N ALA A 276 20.36 -6.78 7.78
CA ALA A 276 21.20 -5.91 8.60
C ALA A 276 22.67 -6.24 8.38
N ILE A 277 23.47 -5.21 8.10
CA ILE A 277 24.91 -5.30 7.86
C ILE A 277 25.60 -4.39 8.88
N GLU A 278 26.29 -5.00 9.83
CA GLU A 278 27.11 -4.31 10.80
C GLU A 278 28.37 -3.76 10.13
N MET A 279 28.63 -2.49 10.39
CA MET A 279 29.87 -1.80 10.04
C MET A 279 30.61 -1.48 11.36
N LYS A 280 31.82 -0.93 11.28
CA LYS A 280 32.69 -0.61 12.42
C LYS A 280 31.99 0.27 13.46
N ASP A 281 31.25 1.28 13.02
CA ASP A 281 30.64 2.30 13.88
C ASP A 281 29.13 2.53 13.62
N HIS A 282 28.50 1.72 12.76
CA HIS A 282 27.09 1.82 12.42
C HIS A 282 26.51 0.51 11.87
N VAL A 283 25.22 0.51 11.57
CA VAL A 283 24.54 -0.55 10.80
C VAL A 283 23.95 0.04 9.53
N ILE A 284 24.04 -0.71 8.43
CA ILE A 284 23.29 -0.49 7.19
C ILE A 284 22.14 -1.50 7.17
N VAL A 285 20.92 -1.04 6.92
CA VAL A 285 19.77 -1.92 6.66
C VAL A 285 19.50 -1.92 5.16
N VAL A 286 19.27 -3.09 4.57
CA VAL A 286 18.77 -3.23 3.20
C VAL A 286 17.29 -3.60 3.27
N GLU A 287 16.48 -2.77 2.63
CA GLU A 287 15.02 -2.77 2.55
C GLU A 287 14.23 -2.35 3.78
N ALA A 288 13.14 -1.61 3.55
CA ALA A 288 12.20 -1.15 4.58
C ALA A 288 10.74 -1.39 4.18
N PRO A 289 10.28 -2.65 4.18
CA PRO A 289 9.03 -3.01 3.51
C PRO A 289 7.77 -2.67 4.29
N LEU A 290 6.63 -2.70 3.58
CA LEU A 290 5.24 -2.66 4.06
C LEU A 290 4.78 -1.36 4.77
N ASN A 291 5.21 -1.13 6.01
CA ASN A 291 4.71 -0.05 6.86
C ASN A 291 5.57 0.20 8.11
N ASP A 292 5.21 1.22 8.89
CA ASP A 292 5.85 1.55 10.17
C ASP A 292 5.89 0.37 11.16
N GLU A 293 4.86 -0.48 11.20
CA GLU A 293 4.84 -1.64 12.09
C GLU A 293 5.97 -2.63 11.75
N ARG A 294 6.10 -2.98 10.46
CA ARG A 294 7.18 -3.84 9.96
C ARG A 294 8.54 -3.21 10.20
N ALA A 295 8.70 -1.94 9.84
CA ALA A 295 9.96 -1.21 10.00
C ALA A 295 10.38 -1.13 11.47
N MET A 296 9.46 -0.89 12.40
CA MET A 296 9.77 -0.89 13.83
C MET A 296 10.21 -2.26 14.34
N GLY A 297 9.59 -3.34 13.87
CA GLY A 297 10.07 -4.70 14.16
C GLY A 297 11.52 -4.91 13.73
N VAL A 298 11.86 -4.49 12.50
CA VAL A 298 13.22 -4.58 11.96
C VAL A 298 14.20 -3.72 12.75
N ILE A 299 13.85 -2.46 13.05
CA ILE A 299 14.67 -1.53 13.84
C ILE A 299 14.95 -2.10 15.24
N MET A 300 13.94 -2.67 15.89
CA MET A 300 14.10 -3.29 17.21
C MET A 300 15.03 -4.51 17.14
N ALA A 301 14.82 -5.42 16.18
CA ALA A 301 15.68 -6.58 15.99
C ALA A 301 17.15 -6.17 15.76
N VAL A 302 17.40 -5.13 14.96
CA VAL A 302 18.75 -4.60 14.73
C VAL A 302 19.38 -4.05 16.02
N ARG A 303 18.61 -3.32 16.82
CA ARG A 303 19.09 -2.77 18.10
C ARG A 303 19.37 -3.86 19.14
N GLU A 304 18.67 -4.97 19.09
CA GLU A 304 18.96 -6.14 19.95
C GLU A 304 20.25 -6.84 19.52
N LEU A 305 20.46 -6.99 18.21
CA LEU A 305 21.65 -7.64 17.65
C LEU A 305 22.92 -6.79 17.80
N VAL A 306 22.80 -5.47 17.62
CA VAL A 306 23.94 -4.53 17.57
C VAL A 306 23.64 -3.27 18.41
N PRO A 307 23.50 -3.38 19.74
CA PRO A 307 22.97 -2.31 20.60
C PRO A 307 23.85 -1.05 20.67
N ALA A 308 25.16 -1.19 20.47
CA ALA A 308 26.10 -0.08 20.60
C ALA A 308 26.20 0.81 19.35
N LYS A 309 25.67 0.37 18.19
CA LYS A 309 25.88 1.04 16.90
C LYS A 309 24.57 1.59 16.35
N PRO A 310 24.52 2.85 15.90
CA PRO A 310 23.34 3.42 15.28
C PRO A 310 23.09 2.82 13.89
N ILE A 311 21.83 2.71 13.49
CA ILE A 311 21.47 2.56 12.08
C ILE A 311 21.72 3.91 11.40
N ARG A 312 22.58 3.96 10.38
CA ARG A 312 22.89 5.22 9.64
C ARG A 312 22.25 5.26 8.27
N TYR A 313 22.11 4.10 7.63
CA TYR A 313 21.61 3.99 6.27
C TYR A 313 20.51 2.93 6.19
N VAL A 314 19.51 3.22 5.36
CA VAL A 314 18.57 2.23 4.84
C VAL A 314 18.61 2.27 3.32
N VAL A 315 18.94 1.16 2.68
CA VAL A 315 18.99 1.04 1.22
C VAL A 315 17.63 0.54 0.74
N ALA A 316 16.89 1.36 0.00
CA ALA A 316 15.70 0.93 -0.72
C ALA A 316 16.15 0.25 -2.02
N SER A 317 15.66 -0.96 -2.30
CA SER A 317 15.98 -1.59 -3.60
C SER A 317 15.35 -0.84 -4.77
N HIS A 318 14.11 -0.37 -4.58
CA HIS A 318 13.35 0.42 -5.56
C HIS A 318 12.14 1.09 -4.88
N HIS A 319 11.38 1.91 -5.62
CA HIS A 319 10.31 2.76 -5.08
C HIS A 319 8.95 2.08 -4.84
N HIS A 320 8.77 0.79 -5.15
CA HIS A 320 7.44 0.17 -5.05
C HIS A 320 6.93 0.12 -3.63
N PHE A 321 5.60 0.19 -3.48
CA PHE A 321 4.96 0.45 -2.20
C PHE A 321 5.25 -0.60 -1.13
N ASP A 322 5.41 -1.84 -1.53
CA ASP A 322 5.63 -2.98 -0.66
C ASP A 322 7.08 -3.07 -0.15
N HIS A 323 8.01 -2.33 -0.76
CA HIS A 323 9.41 -2.20 -0.38
C HIS A 323 9.76 -0.85 0.26
N ALA A 324 9.07 0.21 -0.15
CA ALA A 324 9.29 1.57 0.36
C ALA A 324 8.42 1.94 1.57
N GLY A 325 7.38 1.16 1.89
CA GLY A 325 6.35 1.53 2.87
C GLY A 325 6.84 1.76 4.30
N GLY A 326 8.01 1.25 4.67
CA GLY A 326 8.65 1.45 5.97
C GLY A 326 9.69 2.56 6.02
N LEU A 327 10.01 3.22 4.89
CA LEU A 327 11.08 4.24 4.84
C LEU A 327 10.80 5.45 5.74
N ARG A 328 9.53 5.81 5.92
CA ARG A 328 9.12 6.91 6.80
C ARG A 328 9.49 6.64 8.26
N ALA A 329 9.30 5.41 8.75
CA ALA A 329 9.78 5.02 10.08
C ALA A 329 11.30 5.17 10.25
N PHE A 330 12.11 4.74 9.27
CA PHE A 330 13.57 4.92 9.34
C PHE A 330 13.95 6.41 9.31
N ALA A 331 13.34 7.20 8.43
CA ALA A 331 13.58 8.64 8.35
C ALA A 331 13.22 9.37 9.65
N SER A 332 12.21 8.90 10.41
CA SER A 332 11.83 9.45 11.72
C SER A 332 12.95 9.34 12.77
N LEU A 333 13.92 8.46 12.54
CA LEU A 333 15.11 8.27 13.38
C LEU A 333 16.33 9.05 12.86
N GLY A 334 16.20 9.79 11.76
CA GLY A 334 17.30 10.50 11.11
C GLY A 334 18.21 9.61 10.26
N VAL A 335 17.78 8.38 9.94
CA VAL A 335 18.47 7.46 9.03
C VAL A 335 18.46 8.05 7.62
N THR A 336 19.58 7.94 6.90
CA THR A 336 19.66 8.35 5.50
C THR A 336 19.10 7.23 4.61
N VAL A 337 18.11 7.57 3.79
CA VAL A 337 17.59 6.67 2.75
C VAL A 337 18.56 6.71 1.57
N VAL A 338 19.02 5.55 1.13
CA VAL A 338 19.83 5.38 -0.08
C VAL A 338 18.96 4.69 -1.12
N ALA A 339 18.81 5.30 -2.28
CA ALA A 339 18.02 4.78 -3.38
C ALA A 339 18.70 5.12 -4.71
N HIS A 340 18.21 4.60 -5.83
CA HIS A 340 18.74 5.00 -7.12
C HIS A 340 18.37 6.46 -7.44
N GLU A 341 19.18 7.14 -8.24
CA GLU A 341 19.02 8.56 -8.56
C GLU A 341 17.69 8.83 -9.29
N THR A 342 17.16 7.86 -10.05
CA THR A 342 15.83 7.97 -10.69
C THR A 342 14.69 8.02 -9.68
N ASP A 343 14.84 7.33 -8.54
CA ASP A 343 13.85 7.28 -7.46
C ASP A 343 13.97 8.48 -6.50
N ARG A 344 15.12 9.16 -6.51
CA ARG A 344 15.46 10.18 -5.52
C ARG A 344 14.44 11.31 -5.44
N ALA A 345 13.99 11.83 -6.58
CA ALA A 345 13.01 12.92 -6.62
C ALA A 345 11.68 12.48 -6.00
N PHE A 346 11.15 11.34 -6.45
CA PHE A 346 9.92 10.75 -5.94
C PHE A 346 10.00 10.46 -4.43
N LEU A 347 11.05 9.79 -3.97
CA LEU A 347 11.21 9.47 -2.55
C LEU A 347 11.43 10.72 -1.69
N THR A 348 12.11 11.74 -2.20
CA THR A 348 12.25 13.02 -1.49
C THR A 348 10.89 13.68 -1.28
N GLU A 349 10.04 13.69 -2.32
CA GLU A 349 8.67 14.20 -2.24
C GLU A 349 7.81 13.36 -1.30
N ALA A 350 7.80 12.03 -1.48
CA ALA A 350 7.01 11.10 -0.68
C ALA A 350 7.36 11.16 0.82
N LEU A 351 8.64 11.31 1.16
CA LEU A 351 9.09 11.45 2.56
C LEU A 351 8.83 12.85 3.12
N ALA A 352 8.65 13.87 2.29
CA ALA A 352 8.22 15.20 2.70
C ALA A 352 6.69 15.34 2.76
N ALA A 353 5.96 14.42 2.13
CA ALA A 353 4.50 14.47 2.02
C ALA A 353 3.83 14.39 3.40
N PRO A 354 2.73 15.14 3.60
CA PRO A 354 2.00 15.13 4.86
C PRO A 354 1.28 13.79 5.05
N ALA A 355 1.16 13.36 6.30
CA ALA A 355 0.32 12.24 6.72
C ALA A 355 -0.70 12.76 7.74
N THR A 356 -1.74 13.43 7.26
CA THR A 356 -2.73 14.10 8.13
C THR A 356 -3.90 13.21 8.51
N ILE A 357 -4.19 12.16 7.72
CA ILE A 357 -5.30 11.26 8.01
C ILE A 357 -4.97 10.31 9.16
N SER A 358 -3.78 9.71 9.13
CA SER A 358 -3.26 8.85 10.20
C SER A 358 -1.76 9.14 10.36
N PRO A 359 -1.37 10.09 11.24
CA PRO A 359 0.02 10.50 11.37
C PRO A 359 0.97 9.35 11.72
N ASP A 360 1.91 9.08 10.81
CA ASP A 360 2.97 8.09 10.96
C ASP A 360 4.13 8.60 11.84
N LEU A 361 5.16 7.76 12.04
CA LEU A 361 6.31 8.10 12.86
C LEU A 361 7.10 9.31 12.32
N LEU A 362 7.20 9.47 11.00
CA LEU A 362 7.93 10.61 10.41
C LEU A 362 7.19 11.91 10.69
N ALA A 363 5.88 11.95 10.41
CA ALA A 363 5.03 13.11 10.68
C ALA A 363 5.05 13.49 12.17
N LYS A 364 4.97 12.49 13.07
CA LYS A 364 5.07 12.70 14.53
C LYS A 364 6.44 13.19 15.00
N SER A 365 7.51 12.81 14.31
CA SER A 365 8.87 13.19 14.71
C SER A 365 9.25 14.63 14.38
N GLY A 366 8.58 15.27 13.42
CA GLY A 366 8.94 16.58 12.89
C GLY A 366 10.29 16.63 12.15
N ARG A 367 10.92 15.47 11.87
CA ARG A 367 12.20 15.41 11.16
C ARG A 367 12.01 15.55 9.65
N LYS A 368 13.06 16.06 9.01
CA LYS A 368 13.20 16.03 7.54
C LYS A 368 14.00 14.79 7.15
N ALA A 369 13.48 14.01 6.22
CA ALA A 369 14.19 12.88 5.65
C ALA A 369 15.40 13.32 4.81
N LYS A 370 16.37 12.43 4.66
CA LYS A 370 17.52 12.60 3.75
C LYS A 370 17.53 11.45 2.76
N VAL A 371 17.60 11.78 1.47
CA VAL A 371 17.69 10.80 0.38
C VAL A 371 19.00 11.01 -0.39
N GLU A 372 19.85 9.99 -0.36
CA GLU A 372 21.07 9.88 -1.16
C GLU A 372 20.77 9.06 -2.42
N GLY A 373 21.13 9.61 -3.59
CA GLY A 373 20.96 8.94 -4.87
C GLY A 373 22.21 8.19 -5.30
N VAL A 374 22.02 6.97 -5.81
CA VAL A 374 23.03 6.13 -6.43
C VAL A 374 22.78 6.09 -7.93
N ARG A 375 23.81 6.29 -8.75
CA ARG A 375 23.74 6.02 -10.20
C ARG A 375 24.18 4.58 -10.43
N ASP A 376 25.31 4.36 -11.08
CA ASP A 376 25.76 3.00 -11.42
C ASP A 376 26.18 2.18 -10.19
N ARG A 377 26.92 2.80 -9.26
CA ARG A 377 27.52 2.12 -8.10
C ARG A 377 27.79 3.06 -6.92
N ARG A 378 27.64 2.54 -5.70
CA ARG A 378 28.07 3.18 -4.45
C ARG A 378 28.81 2.16 -3.57
N VAL A 379 29.99 2.51 -3.07
CA VAL A 379 30.80 1.63 -2.20
C VAL A 379 30.95 2.20 -0.80
N MET A 380 30.42 1.53 0.21
CA MET A 380 30.57 1.87 1.62
C MET A 380 31.61 0.94 2.25
N ASN A 381 32.76 1.48 2.67
CA ASN A 381 33.87 0.73 3.24
C ASN A 381 34.38 1.44 4.51
N ASP A 382 34.62 0.67 5.58
CA ASP A 382 35.08 1.15 6.89
C ASP A 382 36.44 0.58 7.33
N GLY A 383 37.16 -0.03 6.38
CA GLY A 383 38.41 -0.77 6.58
C GLY A 383 38.23 -2.23 7.01
N THR A 384 37.05 -2.62 7.49
CA THR A 384 36.74 -3.99 7.97
C THR A 384 35.79 -4.75 7.06
N ARG A 385 34.87 -4.03 6.41
CA ARG A 385 33.89 -4.54 5.44
C ARG A 385 33.73 -3.58 4.27
N THR A 386 33.42 -4.14 3.11
CA THR A 386 32.96 -3.41 1.92
C THR A 386 31.52 -3.82 1.62
N VAL A 387 30.63 -2.83 1.47
CA VAL A 387 29.27 -2.99 0.98
C VAL A 387 29.17 -2.25 -0.35
N GLU A 388 28.80 -2.96 -1.41
CA GLU A 388 28.62 -2.38 -2.73
C GLU A 388 27.14 -2.36 -3.10
N ILE A 389 26.64 -1.20 -3.50
CA ILE A 389 25.29 -1.00 -3.99
C ILE A 389 25.39 -0.76 -5.48
N HIS A 390 24.73 -1.58 -6.28
CA HIS A 390 24.83 -1.59 -7.75
C HIS A 390 23.46 -1.37 -8.37
N HIS A 391 23.42 -0.54 -9.41
CA HIS A 391 22.27 -0.47 -10.31
C HIS A 391 22.17 -1.73 -11.19
N VAL A 392 20.94 -2.23 -11.33
CA VAL A 392 20.62 -3.36 -12.20
C VAL A 392 20.17 -2.84 -13.55
N ALA A 393 21.09 -2.86 -14.53
CA ALA A 393 20.81 -2.35 -15.85
C ALA A 393 19.77 -3.21 -16.61
N GLY A 394 18.84 -2.54 -17.29
CA GLY A 394 17.83 -3.18 -18.15
C GLY A 394 16.76 -3.97 -17.40
N ASN A 395 16.54 -3.67 -16.12
CA ASN A 395 15.54 -4.34 -15.31
C ASN A 395 14.11 -4.01 -15.80
N HIS A 396 13.24 -5.02 -15.89
CA HIS A 396 11.86 -4.82 -16.37
C HIS A 396 10.86 -4.56 -15.24
N HIS A 397 11.24 -4.84 -13.99
CA HIS A 397 10.42 -4.60 -12.82
C HIS A 397 10.39 -3.10 -12.48
N GLU A 398 11.58 -2.47 -12.41
CA GLU A 398 11.74 -1.06 -12.11
C GLU A 398 13.10 -0.56 -12.64
N ASP A 399 13.12 0.66 -13.20
CA ASP A 399 14.27 1.20 -13.95
C ASP A 399 15.46 1.57 -13.06
N GLY A 400 15.20 1.98 -11.82
CA GLY A 400 16.17 2.31 -10.79
C GLY A 400 16.55 1.15 -9.87
N MET A 401 16.23 -0.10 -10.21
CA MET A 401 16.44 -1.24 -9.33
C MET A 401 17.90 -1.34 -8.83
N LEU A 402 18.07 -1.42 -7.51
CA LEU A 402 19.34 -1.62 -6.83
C LEU A 402 19.48 -3.03 -6.25
N MET A 403 20.71 -3.54 -6.25
CA MET A 403 21.11 -4.73 -5.50
C MET A 403 22.33 -4.42 -4.62
N VAL A 404 22.49 -5.17 -3.54
CA VAL A 404 23.60 -4.98 -2.58
C VAL A 404 24.48 -6.22 -2.55
N TYR A 405 25.78 -6.04 -2.74
CA TYR A 405 26.78 -7.10 -2.78
C TYR A 405 27.83 -6.90 -1.68
N LEU A 406 28.18 -7.99 -0.98
CA LEU A 406 29.23 -8.03 0.04
C LEU A 406 30.37 -8.90 -0.47
N PRO A 407 31.48 -8.32 -0.99
CA PRO A 407 32.52 -9.09 -1.66
C PRO A 407 33.27 -10.08 -0.78
N LYS A 408 33.50 -9.73 0.50
CA LYS A 408 34.21 -10.60 1.45
C LYS A 408 33.39 -11.83 1.79
N GLU A 409 32.08 -11.65 2.00
CA GLU A 409 31.13 -12.70 2.35
C GLU A 409 30.52 -13.40 1.13
N LYS A 410 30.72 -12.87 -0.08
CA LYS A 410 30.16 -13.37 -1.35
C LYS A 410 28.63 -13.49 -1.32
N LEU A 411 27.98 -12.53 -0.67
CA LEU A 411 26.53 -12.46 -0.50
C LEU A 411 25.92 -11.41 -1.43
N LEU A 412 24.81 -11.75 -2.08
CA LEU A 412 24.02 -10.82 -2.89
C LEU A 412 22.60 -10.66 -2.33
N ILE A 413 22.19 -9.43 -2.10
CA ILE A 413 20.88 -9.05 -1.56
C ILE A 413 20.10 -8.34 -2.66
N GLN A 414 18.87 -8.78 -2.91
CA GLN A 414 18.04 -8.28 -4.01
C GLN A 414 16.54 -8.46 -3.76
N ALA A 415 15.71 -7.60 -4.35
CA ALA A 415 14.25 -7.72 -4.36
C ALA A 415 13.72 -8.00 -5.77
N ASP A 416 12.63 -8.77 -5.85
CA ASP A 416 11.77 -9.04 -7.02
C ASP A 416 12.39 -9.54 -8.33
N MET A 417 13.71 -9.63 -8.41
CA MET A 417 14.39 -10.22 -9.57
C MET A 417 14.45 -11.74 -9.49
N PHE A 418 14.60 -12.28 -8.27
CA PHE A 418 14.56 -13.71 -8.02
C PHE A 418 13.90 -14.04 -6.68
N SER A 419 12.73 -14.66 -6.72
CA SER A 419 12.02 -15.15 -5.52
C SER A 419 12.03 -16.67 -5.54
N PRO A 420 12.89 -17.33 -4.75
CA PRO A 420 13.03 -18.78 -4.78
C PRO A 420 11.73 -19.46 -4.39
N ALA A 421 11.35 -20.49 -5.15
CA ALA A 421 10.23 -21.33 -4.79
C ALA A 421 10.52 -22.12 -3.49
N PRO A 422 9.47 -22.66 -2.84
CA PRO A 422 9.65 -23.59 -1.74
C PRO A 422 10.63 -24.72 -2.11
N PRO A 423 11.38 -25.28 -1.15
CA PRO A 423 12.27 -26.41 -1.42
C PRO A 423 11.54 -27.53 -2.16
N ASN A 424 12.18 -28.10 -3.19
CA ASN A 424 11.64 -29.17 -4.05
C ASN A 424 10.41 -28.80 -4.89
N ALA A 425 10.04 -27.52 -5.00
CA ALA A 425 9.02 -27.10 -5.95
C ALA A 425 9.43 -27.45 -7.40
N PRO A 426 8.46 -27.79 -8.27
CA PRO A 426 8.74 -28.01 -9.69
C PRO A 426 9.33 -26.72 -10.32
N PRO A 427 10.22 -26.84 -11.31
CA PRO A 427 10.69 -25.68 -12.06
C PRO A 427 9.51 -24.88 -12.62
N PRO A 428 9.62 -23.53 -12.68
CA PRO A 428 8.56 -22.71 -13.23
C PRO A 428 8.33 -23.06 -14.71
N ALA A 429 7.07 -23.06 -15.15
CA ALA A 429 6.70 -23.37 -16.53
C ALA A 429 7.30 -22.38 -17.55
N ALA A 430 7.60 -21.16 -17.11
CA ALA A 430 8.29 -20.15 -17.89
C ALA A 430 9.41 -19.52 -17.06
N VAL A 431 10.54 -19.24 -17.71
CA VAL A 431 11.66 -18.54 -17.08
C VAL A 431 11.28 -17.07 -16.88
N ASN A 432 11.52 -16.54 -15.68
CA ASN A 432 11.26 -15.14 -15.38
C ASN A 432 12.37 -14.26 -16.00
N PRO A 433 12.05 -13.29 -16.88
CA PRO A 433 13.05 -12.42 -17.51
C PRO A 433 13.84 -11.57 -16.51
N ASN A 434 13.26 -11.20 -15.36
CA ASN A 434 13.98 -10.47 -14.31
C ASN A 434 15.05 -11.34 -13.64
N THR A 435 14.83 -12.67 -13.55
CA THR A 435 15.83 -13.60 -13.02
C THR A 435 16.99 -13.78 -13.99
N VAL A 436 16.71 -13.80 -15.30
CA VAL A 436 17.77 -13.78 -16.33
C VAL A 436 18.55 -12.47 -16.27
N ASN A 437 17.86 -11.34 -16.21
CA ASN A 437 18.48 -10.01 -16.10
C ASN A 437 19.39 -9.88 -14.87
N LEU A 438 19.01 -10.44 -13.72
CA LEU A 438 19.86 -10.50 -12.53
C LEU A 438 21.15 -11.29 -12.80
N ALA A 439 21.04 -12.46 -13.41
CA ALA A 439 22.20 -13.29 -13.75
C ALA A 439 23.16 -12.59 -14.74
N ASP A 440 22.60 -11.87 -15.72
CA ASP A 440 23.37 -11.08 -16.68
C ASP A 440 24.10 -9.91 -15.99
N ASN A 441 23.46 -9.24 -15.04
CA ASN A 441 24.09 -8.18 -14.27
C ASN A 441 25.20 -8.70 -13.34
N ILE A 442 25.00 -9.86 -12.70
CA ILE A 442 26.05 -10.54 -11.90
C ILE A 442 27.27 -10.83 -12.76
N ALA A 443 27.06 -11.41 -13.95
CA ALA A 443 28.14 -11.74 -14.89
C ALA A 443 28.83 -10.49 -15.44
N ARG A 444 28.06 -9.49 -15.88
CA ARG A 444 28.55 -8.21 -16.42
C ARG A 444 29.43 -7.46 -15.42
N LEU A 445 29.06 -7.48 -14.14
CA LEU A 445 29.78 -6.82 -13.06
C LEU A 445 30.92 -7.67 -12.48
N GLY A 446 31.04 -8.94 -12.88
CA GLY A 446 32.07 -9.87 -12.39
C GLY A 446 31.91 -10.20 -10.89
N LEU A 447 30.67 -10.27 -10.39
CA LEU A 447 30.43 -10.52 -8.97
C LEU A 447 30.58 -12.01 -8.64
N ALA A 448 31.45 -12.34 -7.68
CA ALA A 448 31.67 -13.70 -7.20
C ALA A 448 30.64 -14.09 -6.13
N VAL A 449 29.39 -14.31 -6.55
CA VAL A 449 28.27 -14.62 -5.63
C VAL A 449 28.24 -16.10 -5.28
N GLU A 450 28.23 -16.42 -3.98
CA GLU A 450 28.01 -17.78 -3.48
C GLU A 450 26.59 -17.98 -2.96
N GLN A 451 26.02 -16.99 -2.27
CA GLN A 451 24.66 -17.03 -1.74
C GLN A 451 23.85 -15.78 -2.05
N HIS A 452 22.57 -15.99 -2.34
CA HIS A 452 21.57 -14.95 -2.41
C HIS A 452 20.82 -14.82 -1.09
N LEU A 453 20.53 -13.58 -0.71
CA LEU A 453 19.58 -13.19 0.32
C LEU A 453 18.43 -12.43 -0.37
N PRO A 454 17.50 -13.13 -1.06
CA PRO A 454 16.33 -12.50 -1.66
C PRO A 454 15.48 -11.81 -0.61
N LEU A 455 14.88 -10.67 -0.91
CA LEU A 455 13.98 -9.97 0.02
C LEU A 455 12.56 -10.55 0.02
N HIS A 456 12.34 -11.60 -0.77
CA HIS A 456 11.18 -12.50 -0.75
C HIS A 456 11.62 -13.96 -0.71
N GLY A 457 11.07 -14.75 0.21
CA GLY A 457 11.30 -16.19 0.27
C GLY A 457 12.44 -16.57 1.22
N ARG A 458 13.49 -17.22 0.70
CA ARG A 458 14.56 -17.82 1.54
C ARG A 458 15.95 -17.59 0.96
N ILE A 459 16.95 -17.70 1.83
CA ILE A 459 18.37 -17.74 1.45
C ILE A 459 18.61 -18.97 0.57
N VAL A 460 19.35 -18.79 -0.53
CA VAL A 460 19.66 -19.85 -1.50
C VAL A 460 21.08 -19.71 -2.06
N PRO A 461 21.75 -20.81 -2.42
CA PRO A 461 23.02 -20.72 -3.15
C PRO A 461 22.80 -20.18 -4.57
N MET A 462 23.85 -19.60 -5.17
CA MET A 462 23.86 -19.14 -6.57
C MET A 462 23.39 -20.24 -7.56
N ALA A 463 23.65 -21.51 -7.24
CA ALA A 463 23.23 -22.65 -8.04
C ALA A 463 21.70 -22.74 -8.24
N GLU A 464 20.89 -22.27 -7.27
CA GLU A 464 19.43 -22.26 -7.43
C GLU A 464 18.97 -21.21 -8.44
N LEU A 465 19.64 -20.04 -8.50
CA LEU A 465 19.38 -19.05 -9.54
C LEU A 465 19.74 -19.60 -10.92
N ASN A 466 20.91 -20.23 -11.06
CA ASN A 466 21.35 -20.83 -12.33
C ASN A 466 20.36 -21.90 -12.81
N LYS A 467 19.89 -22.75 -11.89
CA LYS A 467 18.85 -23.76 -12.17
C LYS A 467 17.54 -23.10 -12.63
N ALA A 468 17.12 -22.00 -12.01
CA ALA A 468 15.87 -21.31 -12.34
C ALA A 468 15.86 -20.72 -13.77
N ILE A 469 17.03 -20.41 -14.33
CA ILE A 469 17.19 -19.88 -15.69
C ILE A 469 17.76 -20.91 -16.69
N GLY A 470 17.88 -22.18 -16.29
CA GLY A 470 18.38 -23.25 -17.15
C GLY A 470 19.85 -23.13 -17.56
N ARG A 471 20.69 -22.39 -16.81
CA ARG A 471 22.15 -22.37 -17.04
C ARG A 471 22.78 -23.59 -16.35
N ALA A 472 23.58 -24.36 -17.11
CA ALA A 472 24.40 -25.43 -16.55
C ALA A 472 25.46 -24.85 -15.59
N GLN A 473 25.83 -25.64 -14.57
CA GLN A 473 26.77 -25.25 -13.51
C GLN A 473 28.19 -25.03 -14.01
#